data_AF-A0A9D3YA84-F1
#
_entry.id   AF-A0A9D3YA84-F1
#
_cell.length_a   1.000
_cell.length_b   1.000
_cell.length_c   1.000
_cell.angle_alpha   90.00
_cell.angle_beta   90.00
_cell.angle_gamma   90.00
#
_symmetry.space_group_name_H-M   'P 1'
#
loop_
_entity.id
_entity.type
_entity.pdbx_description
1 polymer ?
#
loop_
_entity_poly.entity_id
_entity_poly.type
_entity_poly.pdbx_seq_one_letter_code
_entity_poly.pdbx_strand_id
1 'polypeptide(L)'
;MHKAIVYIWESNKKDQALGHASMSLSNGTHTSWWPNREIGKWELLKSFFVDVDIPANPRQTLADDISGEEDNLPTTYVLNLSNKQLDNIQTWWIGFKATNSNWSLKKMNCSTVVSLALDIAFPGMSRSPFKVWTPSLIEMLMWAMNASPTMRKLLVAKVQFPMDLLRQGEIDKLFEHLKNQLEPNLR
;
A
#
# COMPACT_ATOMS: atom_id res chain seq x y z
N MET A 1 -19.94 6.54 11.53
CA MET A 1 -18.55 6.02 11.53
C MET A 1 -18.19 5.75 10.08
N HIS A 2 -17.09 6.31 9.61
CA HIS A 2 -16.67 6.16 8.21
C HIS A 2 -15.73 4.98 8.06
N LYS A 3 -15.65 4.45 6.83
CA LYS A 3 -14.78 3.31 6.51
C LYS A 3 -13.75 3.70 5.47
N ALA A 4 -12.56 3.16 5.62
CA ALA A 4 -11.60 2.99 4.54
C ALA A 4 -11.46 1.50 4.26
N ILE A 5 -11.44 1.13 2.99
CA ILE A 5 -11.19 -0.23 2.53
C ILE A 5 -9.85 -0.18 1.79
N VAL A 6 -8.86 -0.92 2.29
CA VAL A 6 -7.55 -1.08 1.66
C VAL A 6 -7.57 -2.38 0.86
N TYR A 7 -7.19 -2.29 -0.40
CA TYR A 7 -7.12 -3.39 -1.36
C TYR A 7 -5.66 -3.71 -1.61
N ILE A 8 -5.29 -4.99 -1.52
CA ILE A 8 -3.92 -5.46 -1.71
C ILE A 8 -3.94 -6.59 -2.73
N TRP A 9 -3.24 -6.40 -3.84
CA TRP A 9 -2.92 -7.43 -4.81
C TRP A 9 -1.48 -7.86 -4.58
N GLU A 10 -1.29 -9.12 -4.20
CA GLU A 10 0.04 -9.68 -4.07
C GLU A 10 0.70 -9.79 -5.44
N SER A 11 2.02 -9.58 -5.48
CA SER A 11 2.80 -9.89 -6.68
C SER A 11 2.76 -11.40 -6.92
N ASN A 12 2.21 -11.82 -8.05
CA ASN A 12 2.27 -13.22 -8.46
C ASN A 12 3.68 -13.52 -8.97
N LYS A 13 4.43 -14.38 -8.25
CA LYS A 13 5.82 -14.75 -8.56
C LYS A 13 6.05 -15.37 -9.94
N LYS A 14 4.98 -15.65 -10.70
CA LYS A 14 5.05 -16.34 -12.00
C LYS A 14 5.05 -15.37 -13.18
N ASP A 15 4.24 -14.31 -13.19
CA ASP A 15 4.10 -13.48 -14.39
C ASP A 15 3.63 -12.04 -14.08
N GLN A 16 4.56 -11.08 -14.20
CA GLN A 16 4.30 -9.66 -14.56
C GLN A 16 3.56 -8.72 -13.57
N ALA A 17 2.92 -9.17 -12.49
CA ALA A 17 2.34 -8.22 -11.53
C ALA A 17 3.38 -7.76 -10.49
N LEU A 18 3.66 -6.46 -10.46
CA LEU A 18 4.45 -5.79 -9.41
C LEU A 18 3.83 -5.90 -8.02
N GLY A 19 2.56 -6.32 -7.99
CA GLY A 19 1.66 -6.19 -6.88
C GLY A 19 1.21 -4.74 -6.72
N HIS A 20 0.03 -4.56 -6.17
CA HIS A 20 -0.67 -3.28 -6.12
C HIS A 20 -1.32 -3.07 -4.76
N ALA A 21 -1.44 -1.83 -4.35
CA ALA A 21 -2.27 -1.47 -3.23
C ALA A 21 -3.03 -0.18 -3.54
N SER A 22 -4.31 -0.16 -3.20
CA SER A 22 -5.13 1.04 -3.25
C SER A 22 -6.06 1.12 -2.04
N MET A 23 -6.73 2.26 -1.88
CA MET A 23 -7.65 2.47 -0.77
C MET A 23 -8.87 3.28 -1.20
N SER A 24 -10.05 2.82 -0.83
CA SER A 24 -11.33 3.53 -1.04
C SER A 24 -11.89 4.02 0.28
N LEU A 25 -12.31 5.28 0.32
CA LEU A 25 -13.00 5.89 1.44
C LEU A 25 -14.51 5.85 1.23
N SER A 26 -15.27 5.78 2.33
CA SER A 26 -16.74 5.73 2.29
C SER A 26 -17.42 6.95 1.65
N ASN A 27 -16.70 8.05 1.41
CA ASN A 27 -17.19 9.23 0.70
C ASN A 27 -16.97 9.16 -0.83
N GLY A 28 -16.49 8.02 -1.35
CA GLY A 28 -16.21 7.81 -2.77
C GLY A 28 -14.79 8.22 -3.22
N THR A 29 -13.95 8.74 -2.32
CA THR A 29 -12.54 9.00 -2.64
C THR A 29 -11.78 7.69 -2.80
N HIS A 30 -11.09 7.52 -3.92
CA HIS A 30 -10.23 6.37 -4.18
C HIS A 30 -8.77 6.84 -4.38
N THR A 31 -7.85 6.25 -3.62
CA THR A 31 -6.41 6.52 -3.66
C THR A 31 -5.70 5.34 -4.32
N SER A 32 -5.38 5.50 -5.59
CA SER A 32 -4.56 4.58 -6.40
C SER A 32 -3.66 5.43 -7.28
N TRP A 33 -2.39 5.06 -7.36
CA TRP A 33 -1.38 5.83 -8.10
C TRP A 33 -0.76 4.98 -9.19
N TRP A 34 -1.59 4.47 -10.10
CA TRP A 34 -1.10 3.65 -11.20
C TRP A 34 -0.44 4.52 -12.28
N PRO A 35 0.58 4.02 -13.01
CA PRO A 35 1.05 4.70 -14.23
C PRO A 35 -0.09 4.80 -15.27
N ASN A 36 -0.01 5.82 -16.12
CA ASN A 36 -0.94 5.98 -17.23
C ASN A 36 -0.90 4.75 -18.15
N ARG A 37 -2.07 4.21 -18.49
CA ARG A 37 -2.23 2.96 -19.25
C ARG A 37 -1.74 3.05 -20.69
N GLU A 38 -1.53 4.25 -21.22
CA GLU A 38 -0.97 4.49 -22.55
C GLU A 38 0.53 4.12 -22.64
N ILE A 39 1.13 3.74 -21.52
CA ILE A 39 2.55 3.44 -21.40
C ILE A 39 2.75 1.95 -21.67
N GLY A 40 3.70 1.64 -22.55
CA GLY A 40 3.97 0.27 -22.96
C GLY A 40 4.48 -0.61 -21.81
N LYS A 41 4.27 -1.93 -21.94
CA LYS A 41 4.82 -2.92 -21.00
C LYS A 41 6.34 -2.79 -20.82
N TRP A 42 7.04 -2.30 -21.84
CA TRP A 42 8.49 -2.14 -21.83
C TRP A 42 8.97 -1.02 -20.90
N GLU A 43 8.29 0.11 -20.87
CA GLU A 43 8.56 1.21 -19.92
C GLU A 43 8.31 0.77 -18.48
N LEU A 44 7.23 0.01 -18.24
CA LEU A 44 6.96 -0.59 -16.93
C LEU A 44 8.08 -1.57 -16.54
N LEU A 45 8.52 -2.43 -17.46
CA LEU A 45 9.60 -3.38 -17.21
C LEU A 45 10.94 -2.66 -16.92
N LYS A 46 11.24 -1.56 -17.63
CA LYS A 46 12.43 -0.74 -17.35
C LYS A 46 12.45 -0.24 -15.91
N SER A 47 11.30 0.12 -15.33
CA SER A 47 11.20 0.64 -13.96
C SER A 47 11.72 -0.33 -12.88
N PHE A 48 11.80 -1.63 -13.17
CA PHE A 48 12.42 -2.61 -12.29
C PHE A 48 13.94 -2.43 -12.22
N PHE A 49 14.58 -2.15 -13.34
CA PHE A 49 16.03 -2.09 -13.44
C PHE A 49 16.56 -0.68 -13.16
N VAL A 50 15.87 0.34 -13.67
CA VAL A 50 16.25 1.74 -13.56
C VAL A 50 15.12 2.53 -12.91
N ASP A 51 15.48 3.57 -12.17
CA ASP A 51 14.51 4.49 -11.62
C ASP A 51 14.01 5.41 -12.73
N VAL A 52 12.74 5.26 -13.09
CA VAL A 52 12.11 5.97 -14.20
C VAL A 52 10.84 6.61 -13.67
N ASP A 53 10.72 7.91 -13.91
CA ASP A 53 9.48 8.64 -13.68
C ASP A 53 8.55 8.43 -14.87
N ILE A 54 7.37 7.91 -14.59
CA ILE A 54 6.36 7.51 -15.55
C ILE A 54 5.10 8.34 -15.26
N PRO A 55 4.47 9.01 -16.23
CA PRO A 55 3.24 9.76 -15.97
C PRO A 55 2.19 8.90 -15.24
N ALA A 56 1.66 9.40 -14.13
CA ALA A 56 0.63 8.72 -13.34
C ALA A 56 -0.78 9.01 -13.88
N ASN A 57 -1.75 8.15 -13.57
CA ASN A 57 -3.16 8.38 -13.85
C ASN A 57 -3.88 8.98 -12.62
N PRO A 58 -4.12 10.31 -12.56
CA PRO A 58 -4.79 10.95 -11.41
C PRO A 58 -6.30 10.63 -11.31
N ARG A 59 -6.85 9.96 -12.33
CA ARG A 59 -8.27 9.54 -12.41
C ARG A 59 -8.45 8.04 -12.25
N GLN A 60 -7.42 7.32 -11.81
CA GLN A 60 -7.48 5.89 -11.54
C GLN A 60 -8.66 5.55 -10.60
N THR A 61 -9.45 4.55 -10.99
CA THR A 61 -10.59 4.06 -10.21
C THR A 61 -10.36 2.63 -9.72
N LEU A 62 -11.18 2.16 -8.76
CA LEU A 62 -11.13 0.77 -8.31
C LEU A 62 -11.43 -0.22 -9.45
N ALA A 63 -12.32 0.13 -10.38
CA ALA A 63 -12.60 -0.70 -11.54
C ALA A 63 -11.38 -0.80 -12.46
N ASP A 64 -10.64 0.30 -12.62
CA ASP A 64 -9.37 0.29 -13.36
C ASP A 64 -8.30 -0.56 -12.66
N ASP A 65 -8.24 -0.53 -11.33
CA ASP A 65 -7.31 -1.37 -10.57
C ASP A 65 -7.62 -2.86 -10.78
N ILE A 66 -8.88 -3.27 -10.61
CA ILE A 66 -9.30 -4.67 -10.78
C ILE A 66 -9.02 -5.16 -12.21
N SER A 67 -9.40 -4.37 -13.21
CA SER A 67 -9.16 -4.70 -14.62
C SER A 67 -7.67 -4.74 -14.97
N GLY A 68 -6.86 -3.87 -14.36
CA GLY A 68 -5.41 -3.81 -14.57
C GLY A 68 -4.67 -5.02 -14.00
N GLU A 69 -5.24 -5.65 -12.98
CA GLU A 69 -4.73 -6.85 -12.33
C GLU A 69 -5.33 -8.15 -12.92
N GLU A 70 -5.80 -8.10 -14.17
CA GLU A 70 -6.38 -9.24 -14.91
C GLU A 70 -7.55 -9.91 -14.15
N ASP A 71 -8.39 -9.09 -13.53
CA ASP A 71 -9.54 -9.53 -12.72
C ASP A 71 -9.18 -10.38 -11.49
N ASN A 72 -7.90 -10.39 -11.08
CA ASN A 72 -7.50 -10.95 -9.79
C ASN A 72 -8.13 -10.12 -8.67
N LEU A 73 -8.78 -10.82 -7.73
CA LEU A 73 -9.43 -10.17 -6.60
C LEU A 73 -8.39 -9.82 -5.52
N PRO A 74 -8.42 -8.59 -4.96
CA PRO A 74 -7.53 -8.20 -3.88
C PRO A 74 -7.92 -8.83 -2.55
N THR A 75 -6.94 -8.97 -1.66
CA THR A 75 -7.21 -9.07 -0.22
C THR A 75 -7.70 -7.71 0.28
N THR A 76 -8.79 -7.71 1.04
CA THR A 76 -9.41 -6.46 1.52
C THR A 76 -9.31 -6.31 3.04
N TYR A 77 -8.89 -5.13 3.48
CA TYR A 77 -8.85 -4.75 4.90
C TYR A 77 -9.76 -3.54 5.16
N VAL A 78 -10.56 -3.59 6.22
CA VAL A 78 -11.48 -2.49 6.58
C VAL A 78 -10.97 -1.77 7.81
N LEU A 79 -10.82 -0.45 7.71
CA LEU A 79 -10.44 0.43 8.80
C LEU A 79 -11.60 1.36 9.14
N ASN A 80 -11.86 1.52 10.44
CA ASN A 80 -12.82 2.50 10.93
C ASN A 80 -12.12 3.85 11.12
N LEU A 81 -12.66 4.89 10.48
CA LEU A 81 -12.14 6.25 10.53
C LEU A 81 -13.12 7.19 11.23
N SER A 82 -12.57 8.16 11.97
CA SER A 82 -13.29 9.37 12.37
C SER A 82 -13.50 10.31 11.17
N ASN A 83 -14.45 11.25 11.27
CA ASN A 83 -14.69 12.25 10.21
C ASN A 83 -13.40 13.03 9.90
N LYS A 84 -12.69 13.49 10.94
CA LYS A 84 -11.43 14.23 10.80
C LYS A 84 -10.37 13.46 10.01
N GLN A 85 -10.23 12.15 10.24
CA GLN A 85 -9.25 11.34 9.51
C GLN A 85 -9.64 11.17 8.03
N LEU A 86 -10.92 10.97 7.75
CA LEU A 86 -11.43 10.89 6.38
C LEU A 86 -11.20 12.21 5.63
N ASP A 87 -11.54 13.34 6.24
CA ASP A 87 -11.37 14.68 5.65
C ASP A 87 -9.89 15.00 5.38
N ASN A 88 -9.00 14.62 6.31
CA ASN A 88 -7.57 14.78 6.15
C ASN A 88 -7.02 13.98 4.96
N ILE A 89 -7.39 12.70 4.84
CA ILE A 89 -6.97 11.87 3.70
C ILE A 89 -7.49 12.46 2.39
N GLN A 90 -8.76 12.86 2.33
CA GLN A 90 -9.34 13.43 1.12
C GLN A 90 -8.61 14.71 0.70
N THR A 91 -8.38 15.63 1.65
CA THR A 91 -7.68 16.89 1.41
C THR A 91 -6.25 16.64 0.93
N TRP A 92 -5.54 15.76 1.62
CA TRP A 92 -4.19 15.34 1.22
C TRP A 92 -4.18 14.74 -0.18
N TRP A 93 -5.13 13.84 -0.50
CA TRP A 93 -5.17 13.19 -1.81
C TRP A 93 -5.39 14.17 -2.95
N ILE A 94 -6.29 15.15 -2.77
CA ILE A 94 -6.50 16.22 -3.75
C ILE A 94 -5.20 17.00 -3.99
N GLY A 95 -4.52 17.40 -2.91
CA GLY A 95 -3.25 18.13 -3.01
C GLY A 95 -2.12 17.29 -3.61
N PHE A 96 -2.03 16.02 -3.24
CA PHE A 96 -1.04 15.07 -3.74
C PHE A 96 -1.15 14.94 -5.27
N LYS A 97 -2.36 14.69 -5.78
CA LYS A 97 -2.59 14.58 -7.24
C LYS A 97 -2.32 15.88 -8.01
N ALA A 98 -2.51 17.02 -7.37
CA ALA A 98 -2.26 18.32 -7.98
C ALA A 98 -0.75 18.65 -8.06
N THR A 99 0.06 18.08 -7.18
CA THR A 99 1.50 18.40 -7.03
C THR A 99 2.43 17.31 -7.53
N ASN A 100 1.92 16.09 -7.73
CA ASN A 100 2.67 14.96 -8.25
C ASN A 100 2.05 14.53 -9.58
N SER A 101 2.86 14.41 -10.63
CA SER A 101 2.42 13.93 -11.95
C SER A 101 2.98 12.56 -12.32
N ASN A 102 3.96 12.08 -11.56
CA ASN A 102 4.75 10.91 -11.92
C ASN A 102 4.59 9.79 -10.89
N TRP A 103 4.53 8.57 -11.42
CA TRP A 103 4.71 7.31 -10.75
C TRP A 103 6.16 6.86 -10.90
N SER A 104 6.70 6.24 -9.85
CA SER A 104 7.97 5.51 -9.94
C SER A 104 7.92 4.30 -9.02
N LEU A 105 8.31 3.13 -9.55
CA LEU A 105 8.34 1.90 -8.79
C LEU A 105 9.19 2.00 -7.51
N LYS A 106 10.32 2.72 -7.58
CA LYS A 106 11.35 2.79 -6.53
C LYS A 106 11.25 4.03 -5.64
N LYS A 107 10.25 4.89 -5.85
CA LYS A 107 10.09 6.13 -5.08
C LYS A 107 8.65 6.39 -4.65
N MET A 108 7.73 6.25 -5.59
CA MET A 108 6.33 6.68 -5.42
C MET A 108 5.41 5.70 -6.15
N ASN A 109 5.40 4.46 -5.69
CA ASN A 109 4.50 3.44 -6.19
C ASN A 109 3.16 3.47 -5.41
N CYS A 110 2.21 2.62 -5.81
CA CYS A 110 0.87 2.59 -5.25
C CYS A 110 0.87 2.26 -3.76
N SER A 111 1.70 1.29 -3.33
CA SER A 111 1.87 0.95 -1.92
C SER A 111 2.42 2.12 -1.12
N THR A 112 3.41 2.86 -1.65
CA THR A 112 3.94 4.05 -0.97
C THR A 112 2.83 5.09 -0.79
N VAL A 113 2.02 5.34 -1.82
CA VAL A 113 0.91 6.30 -1.75
C VAL A 113 -0.14 5.87 -0.73
N VAL A 114 -0.52 4.59 -0.68
CA VAL A 114 -1.43 4.08 0.36
C VAL A 114 -0.83 4.25 1.75
N SER A 115 0.47 3.97 1.92
CA SER A 115 1.14 4.17 3.20
C SER A 115 1.14 5.62 3.66
N LEU A 116 1.41 6.56 2.75
CA LEU A 116 1.33 8.00 3.03
C LEU A 116 -0.09 8.41 3.44
N ALA A 117 -1.12 7.93 2.74
CA ALA A 117 -2.51 8.18 3.08
C ALA A 117 -2.84 7.67 4.51
N LEU A 118 -2.34 6.49 4.87
CA LEU A 118 -2.51 5.93 6.21
C LEU A 118 -1.78 6.74 7.28
N ASP A 119 -0.60 7.29 7.00
CA ASP A 119 0.11 8.17 7.94
C ASP A 119 -0.67 9.47 8.22
N ILE A 120 -1.38 10.00 7.22
CA ILE A 120 -2.25 11.17 7.39
C ILE A 120 -3.38 10.88 8.39
N ALA A 121 -3.97 9.68 8.34
CA ALA A 121 -4.98 9.26 9.31
C ALA A 121 -4.39 8.83 10.65
N PHE A 122 -3.20 8.25 10.64
CA PHE A 122 -2.56 7.65 11.81
C PHE A 122 -1.06 8.05 11.87
N PRO A 123 -0.76 9.27 12.32
CA PRO A 123 0.60 9.81 12.27
C PRO A 123 1.62 8.92 12.96
N GLY A 124 2.71 8.61 12.25
CA GLY A 124 3.82 7.80 12.75
C GLY A 124 3.71 6.31 12.42
N MET A 125 2.64 5.86 11.76
CA MET A 125 2.50 4.47 11.31
C MET A 125 3.29 4.17 10.04
N SER A 126 3.45 5.14 9.13
CA SER A 126 4.18 4.98 7.87
C SER A 126 5.67 5.29 8.01
N ARG A 127 6.17 5.54 9.23
CA ARG A 127 7.60 5.73 9.50
C ARG A 127 8.33 4.39 9.40
N SER A 128 8.42 3.91 8.18
CA SER A 128 9.28 2.80 7.81
C SER A 128 10.67 3.34 7.48
N PRO A 129 11.74 2.64 7.85
CA PRO A 129 13.07 2.95 7.32
C PRO A 129 13.18 2.66 5.81
N PHE A 130 12.20 1.96 5.20
CA PHE A 130 12.18 1.69 3.77
C PHE A 130 11.83 2.94 2.96
N LYS A 131 12.64 3.21 1.94
CA LYS A 131 12.36 4.24 0.95
C LYS A 131 11.19 3.87 0.01
N VAL A 132 10.80 2.59 -0.01
CA VAL A 132 9.82 2.03 -0.94
C VAL A 132 8.92 1.05 -0.20
N TRP A 133 7.61 1.27 -0.30
CA TRP A 133 6.63 0.32 0.22
C TRP A 133 6.28 -0.72 -0.84
N THR A 134 5.92 -1.91 -0.38
CA THR A 134 5.44 -3.02 -1.22
C THR A 134 4.07 -3.48 -0.71
N PRO A 135 3.29 -4.22 -1.52
CA PRO A 135 2.00 -4.76 -1.08
C PRO A 135 2.09 -5.56 0.23
N SER A 136 3.12 -6.42 0.37
CA SER A 136 3.34 -7.20 1.59
C SER A 136 3.62 -6.32 2.81
N LEU A 137 4.32 -5.19 2.66
CA LEU A 137 4.53 -4.24 3.75
C LEU A 137 3.23 -3.51 4.14
N ILE A 138 2.37 -3.20 3.18
CA ILE A 138 1.02 -2.65 3.46
C ILE A 138 0.18 -3.69 4.19
N GLU A 139 0.24 -4.95 3.77
CA GLU A 139 -0.48 -6.02 4.44
C GLU A 139 -0.02 -6.19 5.89
N MET A 140 1.29 -6.24 6.13
CA MET A 140 1.86 -6.22 7.48
C MET A 140 1.34 -5.04 8.32
N LEU A 141 1.27 -3.84 7.72
CA LEU A 141 0.73 -2.67 8.37
C LEU A 141 -0.76 -2.84 8.70
N MET A 142 -1.57 -3.38 7.78
CA MET A 142 -2.99 -3.67 8.01
C MET A 142 -3.21 -4.66 9.14
N TRP A 143 -2.39 -5.70 9.22
CA TRP A 143 -2.38 -6.64 10.34
C TRP A 143 -2.08 -5.92 11.66
N ALA A 144 -1.04 -5.08 11.70
CA ALA A 144 -0.69 -4.32 12.90
C ALA A 144 -1.79 -3.35 13.36
N MET A 145 -2.52 -2.76 12.41
CA MET A 145 -3.61 -1.84 12.68
C MET A 145 -4.85 -2.56 13.22
N ASN A 146 -5.15 -3.77 12.71
CA ASN A 146 -6.28 -4.57 13.17
C ASN A 146 -5.97 -5.42 14.42
N ALA A 147 -4.70 -5.59 14.75
CA ALA A 147 -4.30 -6.33 15.94
C ALA A 147 -4.56 -5.54 17.25
N SER A 148 -4.58 -6.26 18.37
CA SER A 148 -4.79 -5.69 19.70
C SER A 148 -3.77 -4.58 20.04
N PRO A 149 -4.07 -3.65 20.96
CA PRO A 149 -3.14 -2.55 21.31
C PRO A 149 -1.75 -3.02 21.73
N THR A 150 -1.66 -4.17 22.43
CA THR A 150 -0.39 -4.80 22.81
C THR A 150 0.39 -5.27 21.59
N MET A 151 -0.30 -5.89 20.63
CA MET A 151 0.30 -6.38 19.39
C MET A 151 0.74 -5.23 18.48
N ARG A 152 -0.05 -4.16 18.41
CA ARG A 152 0.28 -2.94 17.66
C ARG A 152 1.60 -2.33 18.14
N LYS A 153 1.85 -2.27 19.45
CA LYS A 153 3.13 -1.79 20.00
C LYS A 153 4.31 -2.67 19.58
N LEU A 154 4.13 -3.98 19.60
CA LEU A 154 5.15 -4.97 19.21
C LEU A 154 5.49 -4.90 17.72
N LEU A 155 4.47 -4.78 16.86
CA LEU A 155 4.65 -4.68 15.42
C LEU A 155 5.22 -3.34 14.99
N VAL A 156 4.74 -2.21 15.55
CA VAL A 156 5.33 -0.89 15.26
C VAL A 156 6.80 -0.83 15.67
N ALA A 157 7.14 -1.36 16.85
CA ALA A 157 8.54 -1.42 17.30
C ALA A 157 9.41 -2.32 16.39
N LYS A 158 8.87 -3.44 15.87
CA LYS A 158 9.59 -4.35 14.97
C LYS A 158 9.61 -3.90 13.50
N VAL A 159 8.63 -3.14 13.04
CA VAL A 159 8.63 -2.49 11.71
C VAL A 159 9.59 -1.30 11.70
N GLN A 160 9.84 -0.69 12.87
CA GLN A 160 10.90 0.30 13.09
C GLN A 160 12.30 -0.30 13.25
N PHE A 161 12.46 -1.62 13.37
CA PHE A 161 13.79 -2.23 13.19
C PHE A 161 14.24 -2.01 11.74
N PRO A 162 15.55 -1.80 11.51
CA PRO A 162 16.08 -1.60 10.17
C PRO A 162 15.99 -2.93 9.41
N MET A 163 14.84 -3.23 8.79
CA MET A 163 14.72 -4.38 7.88
C MET A 163 15.43 -4.12 6.54
N ASP A 164 16.10 -2.98 6.42
CA ASP A 164 17.07 -2.63 5.37
C ASP A 164 18.27 -3.59 5.37
N LEU A 165 18.39 -4.41 6.41
CA LEU A 165 19.33 -5.53 6.51
C LEU A 165 18.75 -6.89 6.04
N LEU A 166 17.44 -6.99 5.80
CA LEU A 166 16.77 -8.22 5.39
C LEU A 166 16.44 -8.19 3.90
N ARG A 167 16.80 -9.25 3.19
CA ARG A 167 16.35 -9.46 1.80
C ARG A 167 14.84 -9.69 1.79
N GLN A 168 14.16 -9.42 0.68
CA GLN A 168 12.71 -9.66 0.53
C GLN A 168 12.28 -11.06 1.00
N GLY A 169 13.06 -12.11 0.69
CA GLY A 169 12.78 -13.47 1.15
C GLY A 169 12.93 -13.70 2.66
N GLU A 170 13.65 -12.85 3.38
CA GLU A 170 13.74 -12.86 4.85
C GLU A 170 12.57 -12.08 5.48
N ILE A 171 12.11 -11.01 4.82
CA ILE A 171 10.87 -10.30 5.18
C ILE A 171 9.68 -11.25 5.05
N ASP A 172 9.56 -11.96 3.92
CA ASP A 172 8.48 -12.93 3.68
C ASP A 172 8.49 -14.03 4.77
N LYS A 173 9.67 -14.55 5.14
CA LYS A 173 9.80 -15.56 6.21
C LYS A 173 9.44 -15.02 7.58
N LEU A 174 9.86 -13.80 7.90
CA LEU A 174 9.49 -13.15 9.16
C LEU A 174 7.99 -12.91 9.21
N PHE A 175 7.40 -12.47 8.09
CA PHE A 175 5.96 -12.28 7.98
C PHE A 175 5.21 -13.59 8.20
N GLU A 176 5.57 -14.66 7.48
CA GLU A 176 4.97 -15.98 7.67
C GLU A 176 5.17 -16.49 9.10
N HIS A 177 6.33 -16.26 9.71
CA HIS A 177 6.56 -16.63 11.10
C HIS A 177 5.63 -15.87 12.05
N LEU A 178 5.50 -14.55 11.88
CA LEU A 178 4.60 -13.72 12.67
C LEU A 178 3.14 -14.13 12.44
N LYS A 179 2.72 -14.29 11.19
CA LYS A 179 1.39 -14.75 10.81
C LYS A 179 1.02 -16.06 11.53
N ASN A 180 1.88 -17.06 11.43
CA ASN A 180 1.66 -18.37 12.07
C ASN A 180 1.65 -18.30 13.61
N GLN A 181 2.43 -17.41 14.23
CA GLN A 181 2.37 -17.20 15.68
C GLN A 181 1.10 -16.47 16.13
N LEU A 182 0.52 -15.64 15.25
CA LEU A 182 -0.50 -14.66 15.61
C LEU A 182 -1.91 -15.06 15.21
N GLU A 183 -2.09 -15.83 14.12
CA GLU A 183 -3.39 -16.33 13.65
C GLU A 183 -4.22 -17.06 14.74
N PRO A 184 -3.65 -17.88 15.65
CA PRO A 184 -4.42 -18.54 16.69
C PRO A 184 -5.10 -17.59 17.69
N ASN A 185 -4.63 -16.34 17.80
CA ASN A 185 -5.14 -15.35 18.76
C ASN A 185 -6.15 -14.36 18.14
N LEU A 186 -6.45 -14.50 16.84
CA LEU A 186 -7.38 -13.65 16.09
C LEU A 186 -8.74 -14.31 15.83
N ARG A 187 -8.92 -15.57 16.26
CA ARG A 187 -10.20 -16.30 16.28
C ARG A 187 -10.85 -16.21 17.66
#